data_AF-A0A2N1Q3U9-F1
#
_entry.id   AF-A0A2N1Q3U9-F1
#
_cell.length_a   1.000
_cell.length_b   1.000
_cell.length_c   1.000
_cell.angle_alpha   90.00
_cell.angle_beta   90.00
_cell.angle_gamma   90.00
#
_symmetry.space_group_name_H-M   'P 1'
#
loop_
_entity.id
_entity.type
_entity.pdbx_description
1 polymer ?
#
loop_
_entity_poly.entity_id
_entity_poly.type
_entity_poly.pdbx_seq_one_letter_code
_entity_poly.pdbx_strand_id
1 'polypeptide(L)'
;MVKFFKKILNSEFLPVNEVRRLKVHVVMGFLFVITLITIPFSFFFNYSTLYQILSLAAFGLFYLLIFIFVRFKKIFTAIQVSIIYSLLLTVFYTRGISSFYAYIFFYITLTIIVFYQEIYSYFIYGTATLVLGIFYTLTYSEGLTIVNDVPGSMYVYIAGLVIYYLVSFAQIINNEKLYADMNLEWVRTNNFNSNNQDDLLNFIEDIRAGMNESHIFEDLEFQKCTMELSQFIAEQILKDGKQIVNLIDLYVYIHEKGLESILKNDEISVALKKNANILGKYLLNENTDMFSMIISFYLKFHHTDEYNINRYNYNVENITSLTDEQFIAFCLIYLYLKDELLEGDKWNTIKSEETDIEEVFAKIDLTEFFSDQLIAFYNDNIDLLRKHSKKH
;
A
#
# COMPACT_ATOMS: atom_id res chain seq x y z
N MET A 1 1.51 21.87 21.95
CA MET A 1 1.24 22.49 20.63
C MET A 1 2.28 22.15 19.57
N VAL A 2 3.59 22.32 19.81
CA VAL A 2 4.65 22.00 18.82
C VAL A 2 4.58 20.56 18.29
N LYS A 3 4.36 19.56 19.16
CA LYS A 3 4.15 18.15 18.76
C LYS A 3 2.91 17.92 17.89
N PHE A 4 1.87 18.74 18.02
CA PHE A 4 0.64 18.62 17.23
C PHE A 4 0.83 19.20 15.82
N PHE A 5 1.46 20.38 15.70
CA PHE A 5 1.78 20.97 14.40
C PHE A 5 2.79 20.14 13.61
N LYS A 6 3.81 19.56 14.26
CA LYS A 6 4.72 18.60 13.60
C LYS A 6 3.96 17.36 13.06
N LYS A 7 2.96 16.85 13.80
CA LYS A 7 2.10 15.74 13.33
C LYS A 7 1.19 16.11 12.16
N ILE A 8 0.76 17.38 12.05
CA ILE A 8 0.01 17.85 10.87
C ILE A 8 0.94 17.91 9.66
N LEU A 9 2.13 18.48 9.83
CA LEU A 9 3.10 18.67 8.75
C LEU A 9 3.64 17.33 8.23
N ASN A 10 3.78 16.34 9.11
CA ASN A 10 4.23 14.98 8.78
C ASN A 10 3.07 13.98 8.69
N SER A 11 1.85 14.43 8.39
CA SER A 11 0.65 13.57 8.39
C SER A 11 0.70 12.44 7.35
N GLU A 12 1.52 12.59 6.32
CA GLU A 12 1.79 11.57 5.29
C GLU A 12 2.36 10.26 5.87
N PHE A 13 3.13 10.35 6.96
CA PHE A 13 3.78 9.20 7.60
C PHE A 13 2.94 8.59 8.74
N LEU A 14 1.71 9.08 8.96
CA LEU A 14 0.85 8.61 10.03
C LEU A 14 -0.09 7.49 9.54
N PRO A 15 -0.34 6.46 10.37
CA PRO A 15 -1.37 5.45 10.06
C PRO A 15 -2.73 6.10 9.81
N VAL A 16 -3.54 5.54 8.90
CA VAL A 16 -4.87 6.07 8.53
C VAL A 16 -5.76 6.38 9.73
N ASN A 17 -5.73 5.55 10.77
CA ASN A 17 -6.48 5.79 12.01
C ASN A 17 -5.95 7.00 12.81
N GLU A 18 -4.63 7.26 12.79
CA GLU A 18 -4.05 8.45 13.40
C GLU A 18 -4.38 9.71 12.59
N VAL A 19 -4.37 9.62 11.25
CA VAL A 19 -4.81 10.72 10.37
C VAL A 19 -6.27 11.05 10.62
N ARG A 20 -7.16 10.06 10.68
CA ARG A 20 -8.58 10.26 11.02
C ARG A 20 -8.75 10.91 12.40
N ARG A 21 -7.98 10.48 13.40
CA ARG A 21 -7.98 11.11 14.74
C ARG A 21 -7.54 12.56 14.66
N LEU A 22 -6.49 12.86 13.90
CA LEU A 22 -6.00 14.22 13.70
C LEU A 22 -7.06 15.11 13.05
N LYS A 23 -7.71 14.63 11.98
CA LYS A 23 -8.84 15.33 11.33
C LYS A 23 -9.94 15.68 12.33
N VAL A 24 -10.32 14.75 13.21
CA VAL A 24 -11.31 15.01 14.27
C VAL A 24 -10.85 16.09 15.25
N HIS A 25 -9.56 16.12 15.65
CA HIS A 25 -9.06 17.17 16.55
C HIS A 25 -9.05 18.55 15.88
N VAL A 26 -8.70 18.62 14.59
CA VAL A 26 -8.75 19.87 13.82
C VAL A 26 -10.18 20.41 13.75
N VAL A 27 -11.14 19.56 13.36
CA VAL A 27 -12.55 19.95 13.31
C VAL A 27 -13.08 20.31 14.71
N MET A 28 -12.69 19.57 15.74
CA MET A 28 -13.07 19.87 17.12
C MET A 28 -12.55 21.24 17.58
N GLY A 29 -11.30 21.57 17.26
CA GLY A 29 -10.75 22.91 17.54
C GLY A 29 -11.50 24.01 16.80
N PHE A 30 -11.84 23.79 15.53
CA PHE A 30 -12.67 24.71 14.74
C PHE A 30 -14.08 24.89 15.33
N LEU A 31 -14.77 23.79 15.65
CA LEU A 31 -16.09 23.81 16.27
C LEU A 31 -16.05 24.48 17.64
N PHE A 32 -15.00 24.29 18.43
CA PHE A 32 -14.82 24.97 19.70
C PHE A 32 -14.77 26.49 19.52
N VAL A 33 -13.94 26.97 18.58
CA VAL A 33 -13.83 28.41 18.27
C VAL A 33 -15.17 28.97 17.80
N ILE A 34 -15.86 28.29 16.88
CA ILE A 34 -17.18 28.72 16.42
C ILE A 34 -18.13 28.81 17.61
N THR A 35 -18.22 27.77 18.44
CA THR A 35 -19.15 27.72 19.57
C THR A 35 -18.90 28.83 20.58
N LEU A 36 -17.62 29.14 20.85
CA LEU A 36 -17.23 30.23 21.73
C LEU A 36 -17.70 31.58 21.17
N ILE A 37 -17.65 31.77 19.85
CA ILE A 37 -18.20 32.95 19.17
C ILE A 37 -19.74 32.90 19.15
N THR A 38 -20.35 31.73 19.01
CA THR A 38 -21.81 31.57 18.96
C THR A 38 -22.47 32.00 20.28
N ILE A 39 -21.83 31.80 21.43
CA ILE A 39 -22.37 32.17 22.75
C ILE A 39 -22.73 33.67 22.82
N PRO A 40 -21.81 34.63 22.65
CA PRO A 40 -22.15 36.05 22.69
C PRO A 40 -23.09 36.45 21.55
N PHE A 41 -22.94 35.86 20.35
CA PHE A 41 -23.81 36.15 19.21
C PHE A 41 -25.25 35.69 19.44
N SER A 42 -25.48 34.62 20.21
CA SER A 42 -26.81 34.10 20.48
C SER A 42 -27.73 35.10 21.17
N PHE A 43 -27.19 36.03 21.97
CA PHE A 43 -27.94 37.10 22.62
C PHE A 43 -28.46 38.16 21.65
N PHE A 44 -27.85 38.29 20.47
CA PHE A 44 -28.28 39.21 19.42
C PHE A 44 -29.31 38.59 18.47
N PHE A 45 -29.59 37.29 18.60
CA PHE A 45 -30.57 36.62 17.75
C PHE A 45 -31.97 36.73 18.32
N ASN A 46 -32.96 36.91 17.44
CA ASN A 46 -34.38 37.00 17.77
C ASN A 46 -35.00 35.63 18.10
N TYR A 47 -34.38 34.88 19.00
CA TYR A 47 -34.91 33.63 19.53
C TYR A 47 -35.57 33.84 20.88
N SER A 48 -36.52 32.96 21.24
CA SER A 48 -36.94 32.90 22.63
C SER A 48 -35.76 32.44 23.51
N THR A 49 -35.68 32.97 24.72
CA THR A 49 -34.65 32.64 25.71
C THR A 49 -34.56 31.13 25.96
N LEU A 50 -35.69 30.42 25.92
CA LEU A 50 -35.73 28.96 26.07
C LEU A 50 -35.04 28.24 24.92
N TYR A 51 -35.23 28.67 23.67
CA TYR A 51 -34.56 28.08 22.52
C TYR A 51 -33.05 28.34 22.52
N GLN A 52 -32.62 29.53 22.93
CA GLN A 52 -31.19 29.88 23.07
C GLN A 52 -30.47 28.99 24.09
N ILE A 53 -31.07 28.80 25.26
CA ILE A 53 -30.50 27.95 26.32
C ILE A 53 -30.43 26.49 25.87
N LEU A 54 -31.50 25.97 25.25
CA LEU A 54 -31.53 24.59 24.74
C LEU A 54 -30.50 24.36 23.64
N SER A 55 -30.34 25.29 22.69
CA SER A 55 -29.35 25.13 21.62
C SER A 55 -27.92 25.17 22.15
N LEU A 56 -27.62 26.08 23.09
CA LEU A 56 -26.29 26.15 23.71
C LEU A 56 -25.99 24.90 24.54
N ALA A 57 -26.97 24.38 25.27
CA ALA A 57 -26.84 23.13 26.01
C ALA A 57 -26.60 21.94 25.06
N ALA A 58 -27.30 21.88 23.93
CA ALA A 58 -27.09 20.86 22.90
C ALA A 58 -25.66 20.96 22.32
N PHE A 59 -25.19 22.15 21.98
CA PHE A 59 -23.81 22.36 21.51
C PHE A 59 -22.76 21.92 22.53
N GLY A 60 -22.96 22.23 23.82
CA GLY A 60 -22.09 21.73 24.88
C GLY A 60 -22.10 20.19 24.96
N LEU A 61 -23.28 19.58 24.90
CA LEU A 61 -23.46 18.14 24.97
C LEU A 61 -22.79 17.42 23.80
N PHE A 62 -23.04 17.85 22.56
CA PHE A 62 -22.45 17.23 21.38
C PHE A 62 -20.93 17.40 21.36
N TYR A 63 -20.39 18.54 21.82
CA TYR A 63 -18.94 18.73 21.96
C TYR A 63 -18.34 17.75 22.96
N LEU A 64 -19.01 17.55 24.10
CA LEU A 64 -18.62 16.59 25.13
C LEU A 64 -18.68 15.16 24.59
N LEU A 65 -19.72 14.80 23.82
CA LEU A 65 -19.81 13.49 23.17
C LEU A 65 -18.64 13.23 22.21
N ILE A 66 -18.26 14.21 21.38
CA ILE A 66 -17.09 14.08 20.49
C ILE A 66 -15.84 13.81 21.34
N PHE A 67 -15.65 14.56 22.43
CA PHE A 67 -14.50 14.38 23.33
C PHE A 67 -14.45 12.98 23.94
N ILE A 68 -15.60 12.48 24.41
CA ILE A 68 -15.76 11.13 24.95
C ILE A 68 -15.40 10.08 23.89
N PHE A 69 -15.96 10.18 22.68
CA PHE A 69 -15.69 9.17 21.64
C PHE A 69 -14.24 9.16 21.17
N VAL A 70 -13.59 10.33 21.09
CA VAL A 70 -12.15 10.44 20.84
C VAL A 70 -11.34 9.77 21.95
N ARG A 71 -11.73 9.96 23.23
CA ARG A 71 -11.06 9.36 24.39
C ARG A 71 -11.19 7.84 24.40
N PHE A 72 -12.35 7.30 24.01
CA PHE A 72 -12.61 5.86 23.90
C PHE A 72 -12.14 5.24 22.58
N LYS A 73 -11.35 5.95 21.76
CA LYS A 73 -10.83 5.49 20.46
C LYS A 73 -11.91 5.11 19.43
N LYS A 74 -13.17 5.55 19.61
CA LYS A 74 -14.27 5.36 18.66
C LYS A 74 -14.27 6.49 17.62
N ILE A 75 -13.24 6.53 16.79
CA ILE A 75 -12.96 7.66 15.88
C ILE A 75 -14.06 7.83 14.83
N PHE A 76 -14.56 6.73 14.24
CA PHE A 76 -15.61 6.79 13.23
C PHE A 76 -16.90 7.42 13.78
N THR A 77 -17.32 7.03 14.98
CA THR A 77 -18.49 7.64 15.65
C THR A 77 -18.26 9.11 15.96
N ALA A 78 -17.05 9.49 16.39
CA ALA A 78 -16.70 10.89 16.63
C ALA A 78 -16.84 11.75 15.36
N ILE A 79 -16.50 11.21 14.18
CA ILE A 79 -16.69 11.87 12.88
C ILE A 79 -18.19 12.08 12.60
N GLN A 80 -19.03 11.07 12.81
CA GLN A 80 -20.48 11.23 12.57
C GLN A 80 -21.08 12.29 13.50
N VAL A 81 -20.69 12.29 14.78
CA VAL A 81 -21.19 13.26 15.76
C VAL A 81 -20.70 14.68 15.45
N SER A 82 -19.47 14.87 14.95
CA SER A 82 -18.98 16.19 14.54
C SER A 82 -19.66 16.72 13.28
N ILE A 83 -20.04 15.85 12.34
CA ILE A 83 -20.86 16.24 11.17
C ILE A 83 -22.25 16.68 11.62
N ILE A 84 -22.91 15.89 12.49
CA ILE A 84 -24.23 16.24 13.05
C ILE A 84 -24.15 17.56 13.83
N TYR A 85 -23.07 17.79 14.59
CA TYR A 85 -22.81 19.06 15.26
C TYR A 85 -22.82 20.23 14.27
N SER A 86 -22.08 20.10 13.16
CA SER A 86 -21.97 21.15 12.14
C SER A 86 -23.32 21.44 11.47
N LEU A 87 -24.13 20.40 11.23
CA LEU A 87 -25.49 20.54 10.72
C LEU A 87 -26.38 21.30 11.72
N LEU A 88 -26.32 20.97 13.01
CA LEU A 88 -27.07 21.68 14.05
C LEU A 88 -26.65 23.15 14.16
N LEU A 89 -25.35 23.46 14.07
CA LEU A 89 -24.86 24.83 13.97
C LEU A 89 -25.46 25.54 12.76
N THR A 90 -25.45 24.91 11.59
CA THR A 90 -26.00 25.49 10.36
C THR A 90 -27.47 25.85 10.55
N VAL A 91 -28.28 24.91 11.05
CA VAL A 91 -29.70 25.15 11.33
C VAL A 91 -29.89 26.28 12.36
N PHE A 92 -29.06 26.35 13.40
CA PHE A 92 -29.12 27.43 14.38
C PHE A 92 -28.78 28.80 13.78
N TYR A 93 -27.89 28.88 12.80
CA TYR A 93 -27.57 30.14 12.14
C TYR A 93 -28.64 30.54 11.09
N THR A 94 -29.32 29.58 10.45
CA THR A 94 -30.37 29.87 9.45
C THR A 94 -31.56 30.66 9.98
N ARG A 95 -31.85 30.59 11.28
CA ARG A 95 -32.96 31.34 11.89
C ARG A 95 -32.51 32.56 12.71
N GLY A 96 -31.19 32.79 12.85
CA GLY A 96 -30.64 33.74 13.83
C GLY A 96 -29.93 34.96 13.25
N ILE A 97 -29.38 34.88 12.02
CA ILE A 97 -28.59 35.93 11.38
C ILE A 97 -29.21 36.36 10.04
N SER A 98 -28.74 37.49 9.48
CA SER A 98 -28.95 37.84 8.07
C SER A 98 -28.71 36.67 7.12
N SER A 99 -29.48 36.66 6.03
CA SER A 99 -29.63 35.46 5.23
C SER A 99 -28.34 35.01 4.55
N PHE A 100 -27.43 35.94 4.27
CA PHE A 100 -26.13 35.68 3.67
C PHE A 100 -25.15 34.92 4.58
N TYR A 101 -25.05 35.29 5.87
CA TYR A 101 -24.13 34.57 6.76
C TYR A 101 -24.60 33.14 7.03
N ALA A 102 -25.91 32.95 7.18
CA ALA A 102 -26.51 31.62 7.24
C ALA A 102 -26.24 30.79 5.98
N TYR A 103 -26.24 31.42 4.81
CA TYR A 103 -25.90 30.78 3.54
C TYR A 103 -24.44 30.26 3.51
N ILE A 104 -23.49 31.02 4.07
CA ILE A 104 -22.08 30.59 4.20
C ILE A 104 -21.94 29.33 5.07
N PHE A 105 -22.78 29.14 6.11
CA PHE A 105 -22.71 27.96 6.97
C PHE A 105 -22.99 26.64 6.24
N PHE A 106 -23.75 26.65 5.15
CA PHE A 106 -23.92 25.47 4.30
C PHE A 106 -22.61 25.05 3.64
N TYR A 107 -21.79 26.00 3.17
CA TYR A 107 -20.47 25.72 2.63
C TYR A 107 -19.49 25.26 3.71
N ILE A 108 -19.52 25.87 4.89
CA ILE A 108 -18.68 25.45 6.03
C ILE A 108 -18.99 23.99 6.39
N THR A 109 -20.26 23.62 6.49
CA THR A 109 -20.67 22.25 6.80
C THR A 109 -20.30 21.28 5.68
N LEU A 110 -20.55 21.62 4.41
CA LEU A 110 -20.11 20.79 3.28
C LEU A 110 -18.59 20.60 3.31
N THR A 111 -17.83 21.65 3.62
CA THR A 111 -16.35 21.58 3.71
C THR A 111 -15.89 20.66 4.83
N ILE A 112 -16.53 20.69 6.00
CA ILE A 112 -16.24 19.74 7.10
C ILE A 112 -16.50 18.30 6.65
N ILE A 113 -17.61 18.05 5.94
CA ILE A 113 -17.94 16.72 5.43
C ILE A 113 -16.91 16.26 4.38
N VAL A 114 -16.54 17.13 3.44
CA VAL A 114 -15.49 16.86 2.42
C VAL A 114 -14.15 16.59 3.06
N PHE A 115 -13.77 17.35 4.09
CA PHE A 115 -12.49 17.20 4.79
C PHE A 115 -12.31 15.79 5.40
N TYR A 116 -13.40 15.17 5.86
CA TYR A 116 -13.35 13.79 6.33
C TYR A 116 -13.11 12.77 5.21
N GLN A 117 -13.52 13.06 3.97
CA GLN A 117 -13.35 12.22 2.77
C GLN A 117 -13.98 10.82 2.89
N GLU A 118 -15.12 10.71 3.58
CA GLU A 118 -15.85 9.45 3.75
C GLU A 118 -17.08 9.44 2.84
N ILE A 119 -17.11 8.56 1.82
CA ILE A 119 -18.14 8.59 0.74
C ILE A 119 -19.56 8.48 1.28
N TYR A 120 -19.81 7.56 2.21
CA TYR A 120 -21.14 7.33 2.79
C TYR A 120 -21.63 8.55 3.57
N SER A 121 -20.74 9.13 4.38
CA SER A 121 -21.06 10.35 5.13
C SER A 121 -21.29 11.53 4.20
N TYR A 122 -20.50 11.65 3.12
CA TYR A 122 -20.68 12.69 2.13
C TYR A 122 -22.02 12.56 1.39
N PHE A 123 -22.36 11.35 0.94
CA PHE A 123 -23.62 11.11 0.25
C PHE A 123 -24.83 11.38 1.14
N ILE A 124 -24.82 10.93 2.40
CA ILE A 124 -25.97 11.13 3.30
C ILE A 124 -26.05 12.58 3.79
N TYR A 125 -25.01 13.06 4.48
CA TYR A 125 -25.05 14.37 5.15
C TYR A 125 -24.81 15.52 4.18
N GLY A 126 -24.00 15.31 3.14
CA GLY A 126 -23.78 16.32 2.10
C GLY A 126 -25.06 16.56 1.29
N THR A 127 -25.78 15.51 0.91
CA THR A 127 -27.09 15.66 0.24
C THR A 127 -28.11 16.31 1.16
N ALA A 128 -28.15 15.94 2.44
CA ALA A 128 -29.02 16.60 3.41
C ALA A 128 -28.70 18.12 3.53
N THR A 129 -27.42 18.48 3.54
CA THR A 129 -26.98 19.89 3.58
C THR A 129 -27.35 20.62 2.29
N LEU A 130 -27.23 19.97 1.13
CA LEU A 130 -27.64 20.51 -0.16
C LEU A 130 -29.14 20.79 -0.21
N VAL A 131 -29.97 19.80 0.16
CA VAL A 131 -31.44 19.94 0.17
C VAL A 131 -31.87 21.04 1.13
N LEU A 132 -31.31 21.08 2.34
CA LEU A 132 -31.58 22.15 3.31
C LEU A 132 -31.12 23.52 2.80
N GLY A 133 -29.98 23.60 2.11
CA GLY A 133 -29.46 24.82 1.52
C GLY A 133 -30.35 25.36 0.41
N ILE A 134 -30.81 24.49 -0.51
CA ILE A 134 -31.74 24.87 -1.59
C ILE A 134 -33.07 25.36 -0.99
N PHE A 135 -33.62 24.62 -0.03
CA PHE A 135 -34.85 25.00 0.66
C PHE A 135 -34.71 26.36 1.36
N TYR A 136 -33.56 26.59 2.01
CA TYR A 136 -33.26 27.84 2.69
C TYR A 136 -33.17 29.01 1.71
N THR A 137 -32.43 28.87 0.60
CA THR A 137 -32.30 29.93 -0.41
C THR A 137 -33.66 30.28 -1.03
N LEU A 138 -34.53 29.28 -1.26
CA LEU A 138 -35.89 29.51 -1.79
C LEU A 138 -36.78 30.29 -0.81
N THR A 139 -36.69 29.98 0.48
CA THR A 139 -37.56 30.54 1.51
C THR A 139 -37.12 31.95 1.94
N TYR A 140 -35.81 32.21 1.94
CA TYR A 140 -35.21 33.46 2.47
C TYR A 140 -34.52 34.30 1.38
N SER A 141 -35.00 34.20 0.14
CA SER A 141 -34.45 34.85 -1.05
C SER A 141 -34.29 36.36 -0.90
N GLU A 142 -35.25 37.02 -0.25
CA GLU A 142 -35.30 38.47 -0.02
C GLU A 142 -34.10 39.00 0.81
N GLY A 143 -33.50 38.16 1.65
CA GLY A 143 -32.32 38.55 2.44
C GLY A 143 -30.98 38.24 1.77
N LEU A 144 -31.00 37.60 0.59
CA LEU A 144 -29.82 37.23 -0.19
C LEU A 144 -29.62 38.13 -1.41
N THR A 145 -30.70 38.72 -1.91
CA THR A 145 -30.69 39.57 -3.11
C THR A 145 -30.90 41.04 -2.74
N ILE A 146 -30.13 41.93 -3.37
CA ILE A 146 -30.33 43.38 -3.22
C ILE A 146 -31.49 43.81 -4.14
N VAL A 147 -32.21 44.88 -3.78
CA VAL A 147 -33.37 45.42 -4.53
C VAL A 147 -33.07 45.71 -6.02
N ASN A 148 -31.80 45.88 -6.41
CA ASN A 148 -31.36 46.12 -7.78
C ASN A 148 -30.80 44.88 -8.50
N ASP A 149 -30.90 43.68 -7.91
CA ASP A 149 -30.38 42.47 -8.54
C ASP A 149 -31.23 42.02 -9.73
N VAL A 150 -30.56 41.38 -10.70
CA VAL A 150 -31.18 40.80 -11.88
C VAL A 150 -32.24 39.77 -11.45
N PRO A 151 -33.45 39.78 -12.04
CA PRO A 151 -34.46 38.76 -11.79
C PRO A 151 -33.89 37.36 -11.95
N GLY A 152 -33.92 36.55 -10.90
CA GLY A 152 -33.37 35.19 -10.90
C GLY A 152 -31.94 35.05 -10.35
N SER A 153 -31.34 36.09 -9.76
CA SER A 153 -30.05 36.01 -9.05
C SER A 153 -30.02 34.91 -7.97
N MET A 154 -31.17 34.59 -7.38
CA MET A 154 -31.35 33.49 -6.44
C MET A 154 -30.89 32.12 -6.99
N TYR A 155 -31.04 31.88 -8.30
CA TYR A 155 -30.59 30.64 -8.94
C TYR A 155 -29.08 30.54 -9.02
N VAL A 156 -28.34 31.65 -8.98
CA VAL A 156 -26.87 31.64 -8.95
C VAL A 156 -26.37 31.05 -7.62
N TYR A 157 -27.04 31.37 -6.50
CA TYR A 157 -26.74 30.77 -5.20
C TYR A 157 -27.03 29.26 -5.22
N ILE A 158 -28.22 28.85 -5.68
CA ILE A 158 -28.53 27.41 -5.81
C ILE A 158 -27.50 26.69 -6.70
N ALA A 159 -27.20 27.25 -7.88
CA ALA A 159 -26.25 26.66 -8.81
C ALA A 159 -24.85 26.57 -8.20
N GLY A 160 -24.39 27.59 -7.49
CA GLY A 160 -23.11 27.57 -6.78
C GLY A 160 -23.04 26.48 -5.72
N LEU A 161 -24.11 26.27 -4.94
CA LEU A 161 -24.18 25.21 -3.93
C LEU A 161 -24.17 23.82 -4.58
N VAL A 162 -24.94 23.63 -5.65
CA VAL A 162 -25.02 22.37 -6.42
C VAL A 162 -23.69 22.05 -7.09
N ILE A 163 -23.05 23.03 -7.75
CA ILE A 163 -21.74 22.83 -8.38
C ILE A 163 -20.69 22.47 -7.33
N TYR A 164 -20.67 23.15 -6.18
CA TYR A 164 -19.74 22.84 -5.10
C TYR A 164 -19.93 21.40 -4.58
N TYR A 165 -21.18 20.96 -4.43
CA TYR A 165 -21.49 19.58 -4.09
C TYR A 165 -21.00 18.60 -5.16
N LEU A 166 -21.33 18.82 -6.43
CA LEU A 166 -20.95 17.89 -7.51
C LEU A 166 -19.43 17.77 -7.70
N VAL A 167 -18.71 18.89 -7.67
CA VAL A 167 -17.24 18.90 -7.78
C VAL A 167 -16.61 18.14 -6.62
N SER A 168 -17.09 18.38 -5.40
CA SER A 168 -16.60 17.69 -4.21
C SER A 168 -16.93 16.18 -4.25
N PHE A 169 -18.10 15.81 -4.76
CA PHE A 169 -18.49 14.41 -4.92
C PHE A 169 -17.59 13.68 -5.93
N ALA A 170 -17.34 14.31 -7.09
CA ALA A 170 -16.44 13.77 -8.10
C ALA A 170 -15.01 13.59 -7.56
N GLN A 171 -14.52 14.55 -6.76
CA GLN A 171 -13.23 14.43 -6.09
C GLN A 171 -13.16 13.22 -5.15
N ILE A 172 -14.20 12.99 -4.35
CA ILE A 172 -14.26 11.85 -3.41
C ILE A 172 -14.29 10.52 -4.17
N ILE A 173 -15.12 10.40 -5.21
CA ILE A 173 -15.17 9.19 -6.05
C ILE A 173 -13.81 8.90 -6.69
N ASN A 174 -13.16 9.91 -7.25
CA ASN A 174 -11.85 9.71 -7.88
C ASN A 174 -10.80 9.21 -6.88
N ASN A 175 -10.83 9.74 -5.65
CA ASN A 175 -9.94 9.30 -4.59
C ASN A 175 -10.22 7.84 -4.18
N GLU A 176 -11.47 7.46 -4.01
CA GLU A 176 -11.86 6.10 -3.65
C GLU A 176 -11.55 5.10 -4.76
N LYS A 177 -11.77 5.47 -6.02
CA LYS A 177 -11.35 4.68 -7.18
C LYS A 177 -9.83 4.44 -7.15
N LEU A 178 -9.04 5.48 -6.93
CA LEU A 178 -7.59 5.36 -6.87
C LEU A 178 -7.14 4.40 -5.76
N TYR A 179 -7.76 4.48 -4.57
CA TYR A 179 -7.49 3.50 -3.51
C TYR A 179 -7.90 2.07 -3.88
N ALA A 180 -9.04 1.89 -4.55
CA ALA A 180 -9.49 0.57 -4.99
C ALA A 180 -8.58 -0.03 -6.06
N ASP A 181 -8.18 0.77 -7.04
CA ASP A 181 -7.26 0.38 -8.12
C ASP A 181 -5.89 0.01 -7.54
N MET A 182 -5.34 0.82 -6.63
CA MET A 182 -4.09 0.51 -5.93
C MET A 182 -4.18 -0.78 -5.11
N ASN A 183 -5.30 -1.02 -4.43
CA ASN A 183 -5.51 -2.24 -3.66
C ASN A 183 -5.61 -3.47 -4.57
N LEU A 184 -6.30 -3.36 -5.72
CA LEU A 184 -6.39 -4.43 -6.71
C LEU A 184 -5.03 -4.74 -7.34
N GLU A 185 -4.27 -3.71 -7.72
CA GLU A 185 -2.90 -3.87 -8.24
C GLU A 185 -2.02 -4.55 -7.19
N TRP A 186 -2.11 -4.14 -5.93
CA TRP A 186 -1.39 -4.77 -4.83
C TRP A 186 -1.75 -6.25 -4.68
N VAL A 187 -3.05 -6.61 -4.64
CA VAL A 187 -3.49 -8.01 -4.52
C VAL A 187 -3.00 -8.86 -5.70
N ARG A 188 -3.12 -8.35 -6.93
CA ARG A 188 -2.63 -9.07 -8.13
C ARG A 188 -1.13 -9.30 -8.07
N THR A 189 -0.39 -8.27 -7.70
CA THR A 189 1.06 -8.32 -7.61
C THR A 189 1.52 -9.26 -6.50
N ASN A 190 0.85 -9.21 -5.34
CA ASN A 190 1.14 -10.10 -4.21
C ASN A 190 0.92 -11.57 -4.59
N ASN A 191 -0.18 -11.89 -5.29
CA ASN A 191 -0.45 -13.24 -5.76
C ASN A 191 0.56 -13.71 -6.83
N PHE A 192 0.99 -12.81 -7.71
CA PHE A 192 2.01 -13.15 -8.72
C PHE A 192 3.36 -13.41 -8.07
N ASN A 193 3.77 -12.54 -7.16
CA ASN A 193 5.03 -12.70 -6.44
C ASN A 193 5.02 -13.94 -5.57
N SER A 194 3.99 -14.17 -4.74
CA SER A 194 3.99 -15.30 -3.80
C SER A 194 4.23 -16.64 -4.47
N ASN A 195 3.76 -16.79 -5.72
CA ASN A 195 3.92 -18.02 -6.50
C ASN A 195 5.32 -18.17 -7.12
N ASN A 196 6.07 -17.09 -7.30
CA ASN A 196 7.40 -17.09 -7.95
C ASN A 196 8.53 -16.71 -6.98
N GLN A 197 8.20 -16.30 -5.76
CA GLN A 197 9.13 -15.69 -4.81
C GLN A 197 10.07 -16.71 -4.20
N ASP A 198 9.62 -17.95 -3.98
CA ASP A 198 10.49 -19.03 -3.49
C ASP A 198 11.57 -19.35 -4.53
N ASP A 199 11.20 -19.46 -5.81
CA ASP A 199 12.14 -19.73 -6.91
C ASP A 199 13.13 -18.57 -7.10
N LEU A 200 12.65 -17.32 -7.04
CA LEU A 200 13.51 -16.14 -7.10
C LEU A 200 14.48 -16.06 -5.93
N LEU A 201 14.04 -16.41 -4.72
CA LEU A 201 14.88 -16.38 -3.53
C LEU A 201 15.99 -17.42 -3.63
N ASN A 202 15.65 -18.66 -4.00
CA ASN A 202 16.63 -19.72 -4.25
C ASN A 202 17.67 -19.30 -5.30
N PHE A 203 17.22 -18.72 -6.41
CA PHE A 203 18.11 -18.28 -7.48
C PHE A 203 19.06 -17.13 -7.06
N ILE A 204 18.57 -16.19 -6.24
CA ILE A 204 19.41 -15.11 -5.70
C ILE A 204 20.44 -15.66 -4.72
N GLU A 205 20.08 -16.65 -3.89
CA GLU A 205 21.00 -17.30 -2.97
C GLU A 205 22.08 -18.09 -3.72
N ASP A 206 21.72 -18.79 -4.80
CA ASP A 206 22.67 -19.51 -5.65
C ASP A 206 23.69 -18.58 -6.33
N ILE A 207 23.22 -17.47 -6.91
CA ILE A 207 24.09 -16.45 -7.51
C ILE A 207 25.04 -15.86 -6.46
N ARG A 208 24.52 -15.55 -5.26
CA ARG A 208 25.32 -15.00 -4.17
C ARG A 208 26.38 -15.98 -3.69
N ALA A 209 26.02 -17.25 -3.52
CA ALA A 209 26.96 -18.31 -3.16
C ALA A 209 28.08 -18.43 -4.22
N GLY A 210 27.73 -18.31 -5.51
CA GLY A 210 28.70 -18.27 -6.60
C GLY A 210 29.65 -17.06 -6.56
N MET A 211 29.22 -15.94 -6.00
CA MET A 211 30.02 -14.70 -5.87
C MET A 211 30.77 -14.57 -4.53
N ASN A 212 30.61 -15.51 -3.59
CA ASN A 212 31.17 -15.44 -2.22
C ASN A 212 30.80 -14.14 -1.46
N GLU A 213 29.61 -13.59 -1.72
CA GLU A 213 29.11 -12.42 -1.00
C GLU A 213 28.29 -12.84 0.23
N SER A 214 28.42 -12.11 1.33
CA SER A 214 27.63 -12.33 2.56
C SER A 214 26.17 -11.91 2.36
N HIS A 215 25.28 -12.39 3.22
CA HIS A 215 23.87 -12.00 3.11
C HIS A 215 23.68 -10.50 3.41
N ILE A 216 22.71 -9.85 2.77
CA ILE A 216 22.44 -8.40 2.94
C ILE A 216 22.20 -8.02 4.41
N PHE A 217 21.55 -8.89 5.18
CA PHE A 217 21.30 -8.62 6.61
C PHE A 217 22.55 -8.73 7.49
N GLU A 218 23.62 -9.36 7.00
CA GLU A 218 24.92 -9.45 7.66
C GLU A 218 25.82 -8.25 7.31
N ASP A 219 25.46 -7.48 6.29
CA ASP A 219 26.20 -6.28 5.90
C ASP A 219 26.06 -5.17 6.96
N LEU A 220 27.21 -4.71 7.45
CA LEU A 220 27.31 -3.62 8.42
C LEU A 220 26.72 -2.31 7.90
N GLU A 221 26.85 -2.03 6.60
CA GLU A 221 26.27 -0.81 6.01
C GLU A 221 24.75 -0.88 6.01
N PHE A 222 24.19 -2.04 5.69
CA PHE A 222 22.74 -2.28 5.73
C PHE A 222 22.18 -2.16 7.16
N GLN A 223 22.84 -2.80 8.14
CA GLN A 223 22.43 -2.71 9.55
C GLN A 223 22.49 -1.26 10.07
N LYS A 224 23.56 -0.53 9.73
CA LYS A 224 23.73 0.87 10.10
C LYS A 224 22.67 1.76 9.46
N CYS A 225 22.40 1.58 8.16
CA CYS A 225 21.36 2.33 7.45
C CYS A 225 19.98 2.07 8.06
N THR A 226 19.67 0.81 8.37
CA THR A 226 18.41 0.41 9.02
C THR A 226 18.25 1.08 10.38
N MET A 227 19.31 1.10 11.21
CA MET A 227 19.32 1.80 12.48
C MET A 227 19.12 3.31 12.32
N GLU A 228 19.83 3.97 11.41
CA GLU A 228 19.72 5.41 11.16
C GLU A 228 18.32 5.80 10.68
N LEU A 229 17.77 5.04 9.72
CA LEU A 229 16.39 5.22 9.23
C LEU A 229 15.38 5.03 10.35
N SER A 230 15.61 4.10 11.26
CA SER A 230 14.71 3.88 12.37
C SER A 230 14.71 4.98 13.40
N GLN A 231 15.88 5.55 13.67
CA GLN A 231 16.03 6.70 14.55
C GLN A 231 15.33 7.90 13.92
N PHE A 232 15.52 8.11 12.62
CA PHE A 232 14.80 9.12 11.86
C PHE A 232 13.27 8.93 11.95
N ILE A 233 12.76 7.72 11.69
CA ILE A 233 11.32 7.40 11.78
C ILE A 233 10.80 7.62 13.21
N ALA A 234 11.58 7.23 14.23
CA ALA A 234 11.23 7.44 15.63
C ALA A 234 11.08 8.93 15.97
N GLU A 235 12.02 9.75 15.47
CA GLU A 235 12.01 11.19 15.60
C GLU A 235 10.80 11.81 14.88
N GLN A 236 10.40 11.29 13.72
CA GLN A 236 9.22 11.77 12.99
C GLN A 236 7.88 11.37 13.65
N ILE A 237 7.78 10.16 14.19
CA ILE A 237 6.55 9.63 14.82
C ILE A 237 6.38 10.12 16.27
N LEU A 238 7.40 10.77 16.85
CA LEU A 238 7.43 11.32 18.21
C LEU A 238 7.18 10.25 19.31
N LYS A 239 7.67 9.03 19.10
CA LYS A 239 7.70 7.95 20.10
C LYS A 239 9.11 7.81 20.69
N ASP A 240 9.23 7.21 21.88
CA ASP A 240 10.54 6.93 22.47
C ASP A 240 11.35 6.04 21.52
N GLY A 241 12.43 6.59 20.95
CA GLY A 241 13.28 5.89 19.97
C GLY A 241 13.84 4.58 20.47
N LYS A 242 13.98 4.44 21.80
CA LYS A 242 14.43 3.18 22.44
C LYS A 242 13.51 1.99 22.14
N GLN A 243 12.19 2.19 21.99
CA GLN A 243 11.29 1.08 21.64
C GLN A 243 11.44 0.64 20.19
N ILE A 244 11.78 1.57 19.29
CA ILE A 244 11.95 1.31 17.85
C ILE A 244 13.31 0.64 17.60
N VAL A 245 14.37 1.10 18.27
CA VAL A 245 15.69 0.45 18.23
C VAL A 245 15.59 -1.00 18.72
N ASN A 246 14.94 -1.24 19.87
CA ASN A 246 14.75 -2.60 20.37
C ASN A 246 13.95 -3.51 19.42
N LEU A 247 13.04 -2.95 18.62
CA LEU A 247 12.30 -3.71 17.61
C LEU A 247 13.19 -4.08 16.42
N ILE A 248 14.20 -3.28 16.11
CA ILE A 248 15.15 -3.55 15.04
C ILE A 248 16.20 -4.54 15.48
N ASP A 249 16.69 -4.42 16.71
CA ASP A 249 17.55 -5.44 17.30
C ASP A 249 16.83 -6.81 17.28
N LEU A 250 15.53 -6.82 17.60
CA LEU A 250 14.70 -8.00 17.48
C LEU A 250 14.55 -8.46 16.02
N TYR A 251 14.39 -7.54 15.05
CA TYR A 251 14.29 -7.87 13.64
C TYR A 251 15.57 -8.53 13.09
N VAL A 252 16.75 -7.96 13.40
CA VAL A 252 18.06 -8.56 13.05
C VAL A 252 18.22 -9.92 13.72
N TYR A 253 17.84 -10.03 14.99
CA TYR A 253 17.90 -11.30 15.71
C TYR A 253 16.99 -12.39 15.10
N ILE A 254 15.80 -12.03 14.60
CA ILE A 254 14.92 -12.97 13.90
C ILE A 254 15.57 -13.45 12.59
N HIS A 255 16.25 -12.56 11.86
CA HIS A 255 17.01 -12.92 10.66
C HIS A 255 18.11 -13.95 10.95
N GLU A 256 18.84 -13.79 12.06
CA GLU A 256 19.94 -14.69 12.41
C GLU A 256 19.50 -16.04 12.99
N LYS A 257 18.44 -16.06 13.82
CA LYS A 257 18.00 -17.26 14.54
C LYS A 257 16.81 -17.97 13.93
N GLY A 258 16.12 -17.34 12.97
CA GLY A 258 14.87 -17.82 12.41
C GLY A 258 13.67 -17.60 13.34
N LEU A 259 12.51 -17.32 12.76
CA LEU A 259 11.28 -17.00 13.50
C LEU A 259 10.82 -18.17 14.39
N GLU A 260 10.88 -19.40 13.89
CA GLU A 260 10.38 -20.57 14.61
C GLU A 260 11.13 -20.83 15.92
N SER A 261 12.44 -20.62 15.96
CA SER A 261 13.27 -20.86 17.14
C SER A 261 12.89 -19.91 18.29
N ILE A 262 12.51 -18.68 17.95
CA ILE A 262 12.07 -17.65 18.89
C ILE A 262 10.66 -17.93 19.40
N LEU A 263 9.76 -18.40 18.54
CA LEU A 263 8.37 -18.72 18.92
C LEU A 263 8.29 -19.96 19.80
N LYS A 264 9.12 -20.98 19.53
CA LYS A 264 9.19 -22.25 20.28
C LYS A 264 9.94 -22.14 21.61
N ASN A 265 10.69 -21.06 21.86
CA ASN A 265 11.42 -20.87 23.11
C ASN A 265 10.50 -20.41 24.26
N ASP A 266 10.30 -21.24 25.28
CA ASP A 266 9.43 -20.96 26.43
C ASP A 266 9.94 -19.88 27.39
N GLU A 267 11.24 -19.55 27.34
CA GLU A 267 11.87 -18.52 28.19
C GLU A 267 11.58 -17.10 27.68
N ILE A 268 11.13 -16.96 26.43
CA ILE A 268 10.88 -15.67 25.79
C ILE A 268 9.49 -15.14 26.15
N SER A 269 9.43 -13.86 26.54
CA SER A 269 8.16 -13.21 26.91
C SER A 269 7.12 -13.23 25.78
N VAL A 270 5.84 -13.37 26.15
CA VAL A 270 4.70 -13.35 25.21
C VAL A 270 4.67 -12.07 24.36
N ALA A 271 5.07 -10.94 24.94
CA ALA A 271 5.16 -9.66 24.21
C ALA A 271 6.23 -9.70 23.11
N LEU A 272 7.39 -10.30 23.39
CA LEU A 272 8.47 -10.46 22.41
C LEU A 272 8.06 -11.44 21.31
N LYS A 273 7.43 -12.57 21.65
CA LYS A 273 6.89 -13.52 20.65
C LYS A 273 5.86 -12.86 19.73
N LYS A 274 4.98 -12.03 20.29
CA LYS A 274 3.99 -11.28 19.51
C LYS A 274 4.66 -10.28 18.56
N ASN A 275 5.66 -9.54 19.04
CA ASN A 275 6.41 -8.60 18.19
C ASN A 275 7.22 -9.35 17.13
N ALA A 276 7.83 -10.49 17.46
CA ALA A 276 8.56 -11.32 16.52
C ALA A 276 7.65 -11.87 15.42
N ASN A 277 6.46 -12.35 15.75
CA ASN A 277 5.48 -12.78 14.75
C ASN A 277 5.01 -11.63 13.83
N ILE A 278 4.93 -10.40 14.36
CA ILE A 278 4.61 -9.22 13.52
C ILE A 278 5.78 -8.91 12.59
N LEU A 279 7.01 -8.94 13.09
CA LEU A 279 8.24 -8.66 12.34
C LEU A 279 8.57 -9.76 11.31
N GLY A 280 8.20 -11.01 11.60
CA GLY A 280 8.37 -12.16 10.71
C GLY A 280 7.74 -11.95 9.33
N LYS A 281 6.66 -11.19 9.25
CA LYS A 281 5.99 -10.82 7.99
C LYS A 281 6.80 -9.89 7.09
N TYR A 282 7.94 -9.40 7.56
CA TYR A 282 8.77 -8.43 6.84
C TYR A 282 10.21 -8.92 6.63
N LEU A 283 10.49 -10.20 6.86
CA LEU A 283 11.81 -10.78 6.68
C LEU A 283 12.22 -10.81 5.19
N LEU A 284 13.42 -10.37 4.89
CA LEU A 284 14.00 -10.33 3.54
C LEU A 284 14.50 -11.69 3.02
N ASN A 285 14.70 -12.68 3.89
CA ASN A 285 15.22 -14.00 3.56
C ASN A 285 14.12 -15.08 3.51
N GLU A 286 12.86 -14.68 3.65
CA GLU A 286 11.71 -15.56 3.58
C GLU A 286 10.73 -15.04 2.54
N ASN A 287 9.79 -15.89 2.15
CA ASN A 287 8.66 -15.51 1.31
C ASN A 287 7.68 -14.62 2.08
N THR A 288 8.05 -13.34 2.25
CA THR A 288 7.29 -12.36 3.01
C THR A 288 6.80 -11.20 2.15
N ASP A 289 5.81 -10.48 2.68
CA ASP A 289 5.20 -9.30 2.06
C ASP A 289 6.25 -8.22 1.71
N MET A 290 7.31 -8.09 2.54
CA MET A 290 8.36 -7.09 2.33
C MET A 290 9.25 -7.42 1.13
N PHE A 291 9.70 -8.67 1.02
CA PHE A 291 10.50 -9.09 -0.12
C PHE A 291 9.66 -9.04 -1.41
N SER A 292 8.40 -9.46 -1.34
CA SER A 292 7.41 -9.26 -2.40
C SER A 292 7.37 -7.80 -2.87
N MET A 293 7.21 -6.85 -1.94
CA MET A 293 7.16 -5.43 -2.26
C MET A 293 8.44 -4.93 -2.93
N ILE A 294 9.62 -5.38 -2.49
CA ILE A 294 10.91 -5.01 -3.07
C ILE A 294 11.02 -5.52 -4.51
N ILE A 295 10.69 -6.79 -4.75
CA ILE A 295 10.71 -7.38 -6.10
C ILE A 295 9.72 -6.66 -7.02
N SER A 296 8.51 -6.35 -6.55
CA SER A 296 7.54 -5.58 -7.32
C SER A 296 8.04 -4.20 -7.69
N PHE A 297 8.70 -3.52 -6.76
CA PHE A 297 9.31 -2.22 -7.03
C PHE A 297 10.38 -2.37 -8.11
N TYR A 298 11.29 -3.32 -7.95
CA TYR A 298 12.34 -3.58 -8.92
C TYR A 298 11.79 -3.87 -10.32
N LEU A 299 10.82 -4.78 -10.45
CA LEU A 299 10.19 -5.13 -11.73
C LEU A 299 9.41 -3.97 -12.36
N LYS A 300 8.89 -3.04 -11.56
CA LYS A 300 8.15 -1.87 -12.06
C LYS A 300 9.07 -0.79 -12.65
N PHE A 301 10.29 -0.66 -12.13
CA PHE A 301 11.27 0.35 -12.60
C PHE A 301 12.29 -0.22 -13.60
N HIS A 302 12.52 -1.53 -13.57
CA HIS A 302 13.34 -2.22 -14.55
C HIS A 302 12.45 -3.01 -15.49
N HIS A 303 12.14 -2.39 -16.64
CA HIS A 303 11.48 -3.10 -17.73
C HIS A 303 12.34 -4.32 -18.12
N THR A 304 11.78 -5.50 -17.90
CA THR A 304 12.32 -6.74 -18.46
C THR A 304 11.83 -6.88 -19.90
N ASP A 305 12.61 -7.54 -20.74
CA ASP A 305 12.18 -7.85 -22.11
C ASP A 305 10.83 -8.60 -22.06
N GLU A 306 9.94 -8.28 -23.00
CA GLU A 306 8.64 -8.97 -23.10
C GLU A 306 8.85 -10.48 -23.20
N TYR A 307 8.06 -11.23 -22.43
CA TYR A 307 8.09 -12.69 -22.47
C TYR A 307 7.77 -13.16 -23.89
N ASN A 308 8.74 -13.81 -24.52
CA ASN A 308 8.59 -14.50 -25.79
C ASN A 308 8.70 -16.00 -25.55
N ILE A 309 7.69 -16.75 -25.97
CA ILE A 309 7.65 -18.23 -25.86
C ILE A 309 8.89 -18.86 -26.53
N ASN A 310 9.44 -18.20 -27.56
CA ASN A 310 10.64 -18.63 -28.27
C ASN A 310 11.84 -17.70 -28.00
N ARG A 311 11.97 -17.15 -26.78
CA ARG A 311 13.07 -16.21 -26.45
C ARG A 311 14.45 -16.82 -26.73
N TYR A 312 14.60 -18.12 -26.48
CA TYR A 312 15.82 -18.87 -26.76
C TYR A 312 15.55 -19.85 -27.89
N ASN A 313 16.42 -19.84 -28.90
CA ASN A 313 16.39 -20.84 -29.94
C ASN A 313 17.33 -21.97 -29.52
N TYR A 314 16.77 -23.13 -29.21
CA TYR A 314 17.52 -24.28 -28.73
C TYR A 314 18.10 -25.13 -29.86
N ASN A 315 17.64 -24.93 -31.10
CA ASN A 315 18.15 -25.66 -32.24
C ASN A 315 19.46 -25.01 -32.74
N VAL A 316 20.54 -25.78 -32.70
CA VAL A 316 21.89 -25.34 -33.09
C VAL A 316 21.93 -24.86 -34.55
N GLU A 317 21.10 -25.42 -35.43
CA GLU A 317 20.98 -25.02 -36.84
C GLU A 317 20.50 -23.57 -37.00
N ASN A 318 19.66 -23.10 -36.07
CA ASN A 318 19.18 -21.72 -36.07
C ASN A 318 20.18 -20.74 -35.43
N ILE A 319 21.18 -21.24 -34.71
CA ILE A 319 22.21 -20.43 -34.05
C ILE A 319 23.39 -20.21 -35.01
N THR A 320 23.79 -21.24 -35.76
CA THR A 320 24.86 -21.15 -36.76
C THR A 320 24.55 -21.97 -38.01
N SER A 321 24.90 -21.41 -39.18
CA SER A 321 24.76 -22.06 -40.49
C SER A 321 25.99 -22.88 -40.89
N LEU A 322 27.06 -22.83 -40.10
CA LEU A 322 28.32 -23.52 -40.40
C LEU A 322 28.31 -24.91 -39.79
N THR A 323 28.43 -25.94 -40.64
CA THR A 323 28.42 -27.36 -40.24
C THR A 323 29.44 -27.68 -39.16
N ASP A 324 30.65 -27.11 -39.26
CA ASP A 324 31.75 -27.40 -38.36
C ASP A 324 31.46 -26.88 -36.94
N GLU A 325 30.83 -25.71 -36.84
CA GLU A 325 30.42 -25.13 -35.55
C GLU A 325 29.28 -25.93 -34.92
N GLN A 326 28.34 -26.43 -35.73
CA GLN A 326 27.28 -27.30 -35.25
C GLN A 326 27.83 -28.62 -34.69
N PHE A 327 28.84 -29.20 -35.35
CA PHE A 327 29.53 -30.40 -34.87
C PHE A 327 30.29 -30.16 -33.57
N ILE A 328 30.97 -29.02 -33.45
CA ILE A 328 31.69 -28.64 -32.22
C ILE A 328 30.70 -28.44 -31.07
N ALA A 329 29.59 -27.71 -31.32
CA ALA A 329 28.54 -27.51 -30.33
C ALA A 329 27.95 -28.84 -29.85
N PHE A 330 27.64 -29.75 -30.78
CA PHE A 330 27.18 -31.10 -30.44
C PHE A 330 28.20 -31.86 -29.57
N CYS A 331 29.47 -31.86 -29.94
CA CYS A 331 30.52 -32.54 -29.17
C CYS A 331 30.67 -31.95 -27.76
N LEU A 332 30.60 -30.63 -27.62
CA LEU A 332 30.68 -29.94 -26.32
C LEU A 332 29.48 -30.29 -25.43
N ILE A 333 28.27 -30.29 -25.99
CA ILE A 333 27.05 -30.68 -25.26
C ILE A 333 27.13 -32.15 -24.84
N TYR A 334 27.58 -33.03 -25.73
CA TYR A 334 27.77 -34.45 -25.41
C TYR A 334 28.77 -34.67 -24.29
N LEU A 335 29.93 -33.99 -24.32
CA LEU A 335 30.94 -34.09 -23.27
C LEU A 335 30.44 -33.51 -21.95
N TYR A 336 29.79 -32.34 -21.98
CA TYR A 336 29.23 -31.70 -20.80
C TYR A 336 28.18 -32.59 -20.12
N LEU A 337 27.19 -33.08 -20.87
CA LEU A 337 26.15 -33.95 -20.33
C LEU A 337 26.73 -35.26 -19.79
N LYS A 338 27.77 -35.79 -20.45
CA LYS A 338 28.44 -36.99 -19.98
C LYS A 338 29.15 -36.75 -18.66
N ASP A 339 29.85 -35.63 -18.53
CA ASP A 339 30.55 -35.26 -17.29
C ASP A 339 29.57 -34.94 -16.17
N GLU A 340 28.47 -34.26 -16.46
CA GLU A 340 27.40 -33.94 -15.49
C GLU A 340 26.70 -35.21 -14.98
N LEU A 341 26.40 -36.18 -15.86
CA LEU A 341 25.87 -37.49 -15.49
C LEU A 341 26.88 -38.31 -14.65
N LEU A 342 28.18 -38.16 -14.90
CA LEU A 342 29.25 -38.81 -14.12
C LEU A 342 29.50 -38.12 -12.77
N GLU A 343 29.32 -36.80 -12.68
CA GLU A 343 29.44 -36.00 -11.46
C GLU A 343 28.15 -35.96 -10.62
N GLY A 344 27.12 -36.73 -11.01
CA GLY A 344 25.74 -36.73 -10.52
C GLY A 344 25.47 -36.90 -9.01
N ASP A 345 26.45 -36.70 -8.14
CA ASP A 345 26.33 -36.81 -6.69
C ASP A 345 26.41 -35.47 -5.93
N LYS A 346 26.70 -34.33 -6.60
CA LYS A 346 26.89 -33.05 -5.89
C LYS A 346 25.68 -32.12 -5.82
N TRP A 347 24.76 -32.18 -6.79
CA TRP A 347 23.71 -31.15 -6.94
C TRP A 347 22.27 -31.63 -6.73
N ASN A 348 22.00 -32.94 -6.72
CA ASN A 348 20.62 -33.45 -6.64
C ASN A 348 20.41 -34.49 -5.51
N THR A 349 19.41 -34.27 -4.68
CA THR A 349 18.82 -35.27 -3.75
C THR A 349 17.92 -36.29 -4.47
N ILE A 350 17.72 -36.14 -5.77
CA ILE A 350 17.03 -37.09 -6.63
C ILE A 350 18.08 -38.02 -7.22
N LYS A 351 18.10 -39.27 -6.77
CA LYS A 351 18.88 -40.34 -7.40
C LYS A 351 18.43 -40.46 -8.86
N SER A 352 19.20 -39.96 -9.82
CA SER A 352 19.01 -40.35 -11.22
C SER A 352 19.44 -41.81 -11.35
N GLU A 353 18.50 -42.69 -11.72
CA GLU A 353 18.79 -44.11 -11.98
C GLU A 353 19.61 -44.33 -13.27
N GLU A 354 19.81 -43.27 -14.06
CA GLU A 354 20.43 -43.34 -15.38
C GLU A 354 21.93 -43.06 -15.29
N THR A 355 22.72 -43.99 -15.82
CA THR A 355 24.19 -43.98 -15.75
C THR A 355 24.85 -43.87 -17.12
N ASP A 356 24.07 -43.81 -18.21
CA ASP A 356 24.58 -43.73 -19.57
C ASP A 356 23.84 -42.68 -20.41
N ILE A 357 24.62 -41.80 -21.06
CA ILE A 357 24.13 -40.73 -21.94
C ILE A 357 23.37 -41.28 -23.15
N GLU A 358 23.67 -42.52 -23.54
CA GLU A 358 23.01 -43.22 -24.64
C GLU A 358 21.52 -43.50 -24.33
N GLU A 359 21.19 -43.78 -23.06
CA GLU A 359 19.79 -43.98 -22.64
C GLU A 359 19.00 -42.67 -22.64
N VAL A 360 19.67 -41.56 -22.28
CA VAL A 360 19.11 -40.21 -22.32
C VAL A 360 18.82 -39.79 -23.77
N PHE A 361 19.79 -39.98 -24.66
CA PHE A 361 19.67 -39.60 -26.07
C PHE A 361 18.68 -40.48 -26.84
N ALA A 362 18.43 -41.72 -26.39
CA ALA A 362 17.42 -42.59 -26.98
C ALA A 362 15.97 -42.25 -26.57
N LYS A 363 15.77 -41.57 -25.43
CA LYS A 363 14.44 -41.18 -24.93
C LYS A 363 14.00 -39.79 -25.37
N ILE A 364 14.96 -38.92 -25.70
CA ILE A 364 14.71 -37.53 -26.10
C ILE A 364 14.63 -37.43 -27.62
N ASP A 365 13.72 -36.60 -28.12
CA ASP A 365 13.70 -36.23 -29.54
C ASP A 365 14.82 -35.22 -29.83
N LEU A 366 15.96 -35.73 -30.31
CA LEU A 366 17.14 -34.91 -30.61
C LEU A 366 16.90 -33.89 -31.74
N THR A 367 15.84 -34.04 -32.54
CA THR A 367 15.52 -33.14 -33.66
C THR A 367 15.08 -31.75 -33.18
N GLU A 368 14.69 -31.63 -31.91
CA GLU A 368 14.38 -30.34 -31.28
C GLU A 368 15.65 -29.47 -31.08
N PHE A 369 16.81 -30.11 -30.95
CA PHE A 369 18.08 -29.45 -30.59
C PHE A 369 19.11 -29.48 -31.72
N PHE A 370 19.10 -30.53 -32.56
CA PHE A 370 20.12 -30.79 -33.56
C PHE A 370 19.50 -31.08 -34.94
N SER A 371 20.26 -30.80 -36.00
CA SER A 371 19.86 -31.16 -37.36
C SER A 371 19.92 -32.67 -37.59
N ASP A 372 19.09 -33.18 -38.50
CA ASP A 372 19.07 -34.60 -38.88
C ASP A 372 20.45 -35.12 -39.31
N GLN A 373 21.29 -34.25 -39.89
CA GLN A 373 22.65 -34.58 -40.30
C GLN A 373 23.57 -34.85 -39.12
N LEU A 374 23.48 -34.05 -38.04
CA LEU A 374 24.25 -34.24 -36.82
C LEU A 374 23.81 -35.51 -36.09
N ILE A 375 22.50 -35.76 -36.04
CA ILE A 375 21.91 -36.94 -35.41
C ILE A 375 22.35 -38.21 -36.16
N ALA A 376 22.29 -38.20 -37.50
CA ALA A 376 22.77 -39.29 -38.34
C ALA A 376 24.28 -39.53 -38.12
N PHE A 377 25.09 -38.47 -38.11
CA PHE A 377 26.51 -38.57 -37.83
C PHE A 377 26.79 -39.17 -36.44
N TYR A 378 26.06 -38.74 -35.41
CA TYR A 378 26.18 -39.30 -34.07
C TYR A 378 25.88 -40.80 -34.06
N ASN A 379 24.76 -41.20 -34.65
CA ASN A 379 24.35 -42.61 -34.72
C ASN A 379 25.37 -43.47 -35.48
N ASP A 380 25.96 -42.93 -36.55
CA ASP A 380 26.98 -43.62 -37.35
C ASP A 380 28.35 -43.68 -36.67
N ASN A 381 28.65 -42.79 -35.72
CA ASN A 381 29.97 -42.62 -35.11
C ASN A 381 29.98 -42.76 -33.58
N ILE A 382 28.94 -43.35 -32.99
CA ILE A 382 28.77 -43.50 -31.54
C ILE A 382 29.96 -44.23 -30.88
N ASP A 383 30.49 -45.27 -31.54
CA ASP A 383 31.63 -46.05 -31.06
C ASP A 383 32.93 -45.21 -31.01
N LEU A 384 33.11 -44.29 -31.95
CA LEU A 384 34.26 -43.38 -31.99
C LEU A 384 34.16 -42.33 -30.88
N LEU A 385 32.98 -41.74 -30.68
CA LEU A 385 32.72 -40.80 -29.59
C LEU A 385 32.95 -41.45 -28.23
N ARG A 386 32.52 -42.70 -28.04
CA ARG A 386 32.77 -43.48 -26.82
C ARG A 386 34.24 -43.74 -26.58
N LYS A 387 34.99 -44.05 -27.64
CA LYS A 387 36.44 -44.33 -27.56
C LYS A 387 37.25 -43.08 -27.19
N HIS A 388 36.87 -41.92 -27.71
CA HIS A 388 37.61 -40.67 -27.51
C HIS A 388 37.18 -39.90 -26.27
N SER A 389 35.95 -40.09 -25.79
CA SER A 389 35.45 -39.46 -24.55
C SER A 389 35.89 -40.15 -23.25
N LYS A 390 36.45 -41.37 -23.31
CA LYS A 390 36.97 -42.11 -22.13
C LYS A 390 38.37 -41.69 -21.66
N LYS A 391 38.98 -40.70 -22.32
CA LYS A 391 40.41 -40.41 -22.19
C LYS A 391 40.77 -39.23 -21.28
N HIS A 392 39.83 -38.73 -20.49
CA HIS A 392 40.07 -37.73 -19.46
C HIS A 392 39.60 -38.23 -18.10
#